data_AF-R5EHM8-F1
#
_entry.id   AF-R5EHM8-F1
#
_cell.length_a   1.000
_cell.length_b   1.000
_cell.length_c   1.000
_cell.angle_alpha   90.00
_cell.angle_beta   90.00
_cell.angle_gamma   90.00
#
_symmetry.space_group_name_H-M   'P 1'
#
loop_
_entity.id
_entity.type
_entity.pdbx_description
1 polymer ?
#
loop_
_entity_poly.entity_id
_entity_poly.type
_entity_poly.pdbx_seq_one_letter_code
_entity_poly.pdbx_strand_id
1 'polypeptide(L)'
;MGKIIRRILAIVPAVIIQVLWMCILMSWLAKYATIVITVLSICTFLFVLFIIIKRDEGTYKILWLLVLLTLPILGAVLYLELGNKRTGRPILQRLQRVKQNRKIDCSQIVEDIKQDDIRLAQTIQILCNRTNLPVVPNEQVTYYPLGDNMYPDMIADLRSATEYIYVEYFIVAHGKMWDSIVEILAEKAAQGVDVRVLYDDLGSISTYSKKDAKKLREM
;
A
#
# COMPACT_ATOMS: atom_id res chain seq x y z
N MET A 1 -26.69 38.09 46.60
CA MET A 1 -25.29 37.83 47.01
C MET A 1 -25.05 36.41 47.57
N GLY A 2 -25.92 35.87 48.45
CA GLY A 2 -25.68 34.56 49.11
C GLY A 2 -25.57 33.31 48.21
N LYS A 3 -26.29 33.24 47.08
CA LYS A 3 -26.20 32.08 46.16
C LYS A 3 -24.85 31.98 45.44
N ILE A 4 -24.22 33.12 45.13
CA ILE A 4 -22.91 33.18 44.49
C ILE A 4 -21.82 32.80 45.50
N ILE A 5 -21.90 33.35 46.71
CA ILE A 5 -20.98 33.03 47.81
C ILE A 5 -21.01 31.53 48.13
N ARG A 6 -22.20 30.91 48.20
CA ARG A 6 -22.33 29.46 48.43
C ARG A 6 -21.75 28.60 47.31
N ARG A 7 -21.83 29.05 46.05
CA ARG A 7 -21.20 28.35 44.90
C ARG A 7 -19.68 28.46 44.95
N ILE A 8 -19.15 29.65 45.27
CA ILE A 8 -17.70 29.86 45.45
C ILE A 8 -17.18 29.00 46.60
N LEU A 9 -17.90 28.95 47.73
CA LEU A 9 -17.55 28.13 48.88
C LEU A 9 -17.52 26.62 48.58
N ALA A 10 -18.27 26.14 47.60
CA ALA A 10 -18.30 24.73 47.21
C ALA A 10 -17.25 24.38 46.13
N ILE A 11 -17.05 25.27 45.15
CA ILE A 11 -16.16 25.03 44.00
C ILE A 11 -14.70 25.18 44.39
N VAL A 12 -14.35 26.20 45.17
CA VAL A 12 -12.95 26.47 45.53
C VAL A 12 -12.30 25.29 46.28
N PRO A 13 -12.92 24.69 47.32
CA PRO A 13 -12.36 23.51 47.97
C PRO A 13 -12.25 22.30 47.04
N ALA A 14 -13.23 22.08 46.15
CA ALA A 14 -13.18 20.98 45.19
C ALA A 14 -12.01 21.12 44.21
N VAL A 15 -11.73 22.34 43.74
CA VAL A 15 -10.56 22.64 42.90
C VAL A 15 -9.26 22.44 43.69
N ILE A 16 -9.19 22.90 44.94
CA ILE A 16 -8.01 22.69 45.80
C ILE A 16 -7.75 21.20 46.00
N ILE A 17 -8.78 20.41 46.30
CA ILE A 17 -8.68 18.95 46.44
C ILE A 17 -8.21 18.31 45.14
N GLN A 18 -8.74 18.73 43.99
CA GLN A 18 -8.32 18.22 42.68
C GLN A 18 -6.84 18.53 42.39
N VAL A 19 -6.39 19.76 42.68
CA VAL A 19 -4.98 20.14 42.50
C VAL A 19 -4.09 19.33 43.43
N LEU A 20 -4.44 19.19 44.71
CA LEU A 20 -3.70 18.38 45.67
C LEU A 20 -3.62 16.92 45.22
N TRP A 21 -4.73 16.35 44.75
CA TRP A 21 -4.77 15.00 44.19
C TRP A 21 -3.81 14.85 42.99
N MET A 22 -3.83 15.79 42.04
CA MET A 22 -2.92 15.76 40.89
C MET A 22 -1.46 15.90 41.31
N CYS A 23 -1.15 16.78 42.28
CA CYS A 23 0.21 16.92 42.82
C CYS A 23 0.69 15.63 43.52
N ILE A 24 -0.17 14.97 44.30
CA ILE A 24 0.14 13.70 44.97
C ILE A 24 0.38 12.61 43.93
N LEU A 25 -0.51 12.48 42.94
CA LEU A 25 -0.38 11.53 41.85
C LEU A 25 0.93 11.73 41.08
N MET A 26 1.25 12.97 40.73
CA MET A 26 2.45 13.33 40.00
C MET A 26 3.72 13.10 40.83
N SER A 27 3.68 13.39 42.14
CA SER A 27 4.78 13.11 43.06
C SER A 27 5.00 11.61 43.28
N TRP A 28 3.92 10.82 43.30
CA TRP A 28 3.98 9.37 43.36
C TRP A 28 4.55 8.81 42.05
N LEU A 29 4.05 9.26 40.90
CA LEU A 29 4.51 8.82 39.58
C LEU A 29 5.97 9.21 39.33
N ALA A 30 6.41 10.38 39.81
CA ALA A 30 7.79 10.84 39.70
C ALA A 30 8.80 9.85 40.34
N LYS A 31 8.41 9.16 41.43
CA LYS A 31 9.27 8.12 42.05
C LYS A 31 9.50 6.94 41.13
N TYR A 32 8.52 6.60 40.30
CA TYR A 32 8.60 5.51 39.33
C TYR A 32 9.02 5.98 37.94
N ALA A 33 9.15 7.29 37.71
CA ALA A 33 9.44 7.85 36.39
C ALA A 33 10.74 7.30 35.82
N THR A 34 11.80 7.17 36.64
CA THR A 34 13.07 6.58 36.20
C THR A 34 12.88 5.15 35.71
N ILE A 35 12.16 4.31 36.46
CA ILE A 35 11.89 2.91 36.08
C ILE A 35 11.09 2.87 34.78
N VAL A 36 10.04 3.68 34.66
CA VAL A 36 9.18 3.74 33.48
C VAL A 36 9.98 4.18 32.25
N ILE A 37 10.79 5.25 32.37
CA ILE A 37 11.64 5.75 31.28
C ILE A 37 12.69 4.71 30.88
N THR A 38 13.33 4.04 31.85
CA THR A 38 14.30 2.97 31.57
C THR A 38 13.64 1.82 30.82
N VAL A 39 12.48 1.33 31.27
CA VAL A 39 11.75 0.25 30.60
C VAL A 39 11.36 0.67 29.19
N LEU A 40 10.77 1.87 29.01
CA LEU A 40 10.40 2.38 27.69
C LEU A 40 11.62 2.55 26.78
N SER A 41 12.76 2.99 27.31
CA SER A 41 14.01 3.13 26.55
C SER A 41 14.53 1.77 26.08
N ILE A 42 14.51 0.76 26.95
CA ILE A 42 14.86 -0.63 26.60
C ILE A 42 13.92 -1.16 25.52
N CYS A 43 12.60 -1.00 25.70
CA CYS A 43 11.61 -1.42 24.70
C CYS A 43 11.84 -0.73 23.35
N THR A 44 12.10 0.58 23.36
CA THR A 44 12.38 1.37 22.15
C THR A 44 13.64 0.87 21.46
N PHE A 45 14.72 0.64 22.22
CA PHE A 45 15.97 0.10 21.69
C PHE A 45 15.77 -1.28 21.03
N LEU A 46 15.07 -2.19 21.71
CA LEU A 46 14.73 -3.51 21.16
C LEU A 46 13.87 -3.39 19.90
N PHE A 47 12.97 -2.41 19.85
CA PHE A 47 12.10 -2.19 18.69
C PHE A 47 12.87 -1.60 17.49
N VAL A 48 13.80 -0.68 17.73
CA VAL A 48 14.74 -0.18 16.71
C VAL A 48 15.57 -1.35 16.16
N LEU A 49 16.13 -2.18 17.03
CA LEU A 49 16.93 -3.34 16.63
C LEU A 49 16.10 -4.31 15.79
N PHE A 50 14.86 -4.57 16.20
CA PHE A 50 13.91 -5.38 15.43
C PHE A 50 13.69 -4.85 14.01
N ILE A 51 13.47 -3.53 13.85
CA ILE A 51 13.28 -2.90 12.53
C ILE A 51 14.55 -3.02 11.66
N ILE A 52 15.73 -2.83 12.25
CA ILE A 52 17.01 -2.93 11.54
C ILE A 52 17.24 -4.37 11.04
N ILE A 53 17.03 -5.38 11.90
CA ILE A 53 17.25 -6.80 11.58
C ILE A 53 16.26 -7.29 10.51
N LYS A 54 15.02 -6.81 10.53
CA LYS A 54 13.97 -7.24 9.60
C LYS A 54 14.40 -7.02 8.15
N ARG A 55 14.24 -7.99 7.26
CA ARG A 55 14.56 -7.79 5.83
C ARG A 55 13.43 -7.03 5.13
N ASP A 56 13.59 -5.71 5.03
CA ASP A 56 12.68 -4.77 4.38
C ASP A 56 13.48 -3.72 3.60
N GLU A 57 12.81 -3.01 2.69
CA GLU A 57 13.38 -1.91 1.90
C GLU A 57 14.04 -0.86 2.80
N GLY A 58 15.27 -0.45 2.47
CA GLY A 58 16.09 0.44 3.29
C GLY A 58 15.41 1.78 3.56
N THR A 59 14.86 2.42 2.52
CA THR A 59 14.15 3.70 2.63
C THR A 59 12.94 3.61 3.56
N TYR A 60 12.19 2.51 3.47
CA TYR A 60 11.02 2.29 4.32
C TYR A 60 11.40 2.13 5.79
N LYS A 61 12.49 1.41 6.08
CA LYS A 61 13.02 1.31 7.46
C LYS A 61 13.43 2.66 8.00
N ILE A 62 14.19 3.43 7.23
CA ILE A 62 14.69 4.75 7.66
C ILE A 62 13.52 5.68 8.01
N LEU A 63 12.46 5.68 7.18
CA LEU A 63 11.25 6.46 7.45
C LEU A 63 10.62 6.08 8.80
N TRP A 64 10.44 4.80 9.09
CA TRP A 64 9.87 4.36 10.36
C TRP A 64 10.81 4.54 11.57
N LEU A 65 12.12 4.42 11.37
CA LEU A 65 13.11 4.73 12.39
C LEU A 65 13.08 6.22 12.75
N LEU A 66 12.92 7.11 11.77
CA LEU A 66 12.79 8.55 12.03
C LEU A 66 11.57 8.85 12.92
N VAL A 67 10.40 8.29 12.56
CA VAL A 67 9.17 8.47 13.35
C VAL A 67 9.33 7.89 14.75
N LEU A 68 9.89 6.69 14.87
CA LEU A 68 10.10 6.00 16.14
C LEU A 68 11.11 6.71 17.05
N LEU A 69 12.24 7.18 16.51
CA LEU A 69 13.27 7.88 17.30
C LEU A 69 12.78 9.26 17.76
N THR A 70 11.95 9.93 16.95
CA THR A 70 11.36 11.22 17.32
C THR A 70 10.25 11.06 18.35
N LEU A 71 9.39 10.05 18.17
CA LEU A 71 8.24 9.78 19.04
C LEU A 71 8.18 8.28 19.38
N PRO A 72 8.90 7.80 20.41
CA PRO A 72 9.06 6.37 20.69
C PRO A 72 7.74 5.61 20.86
N ILE A 73 6.83 6.15 21.67
CA ILE A 73 5.56 5.48 21.97
C ILE A 73 4.63 5.57 20.76
N LEU A 74 4.42 6.77 20.22
CA LEU A 74 3.50 6.97 19.09
C LEU A 74 4.01 6.28 17.82
N GLY A 75 5.30 6.39 17.53
CA GLY A 75 5.95 5.76 16.39
C GLY A 75 5.92 4.23 16.48
N ALA A 76 6.04 3.66 17.69
CA ALA A 76 5.87 2.21 17.87
C ALA A 76 4.45 1.76 17.54
N VAL A 77 3.44 2.48 18.06
CA VAL A 77 2.02 2.20 17.77
C VAL A 77 1.73 2.34 16.26
N LEU A 78 2.15 3.44 15.65
CA LEU A 78 1.96 3.68 14.21
C LEU A 78 2.67 2.62 13.35
N TYR A 79 3.87 2.18 13.73
CA TYR A 79 4.56 1.11 13.01
C TYR A 79 3.80 -0.22 13.10
N LEU A 80 3.24 -0.56 14.25
CA LEU A 80 2.51 -1.82 14.44
C LEU A 80 1.22 -1.86 13.62
N GLU A 81 0.53 -0.73 13.51
CA GLU A 81 -0.72 -0.60 12.76
C GLU A 81 -0.49 -0.43 11.25
N LEU A 82 0.43 0.44 10.85
CA LEU A 82 0.61 0.89 9.46
C LEU A 82 1.96 0.46 8.85
N GLY A 83 3.00 0.37 9.68
CA GLY A 83 4.38 0.12 9.26
C GLY A 83 4.75 -1.34 9.00
N ASN A 84 3.90 -2.27 9.40
CA ASN A 84 4.15 -3.68 9.17
C ASN A 84 3.42 -4.14 7.90
N LYS A 85 4.16 -4.64 6.90
CA LYS A 85 3.65 -5.19 5.60
C LYS A 85 2.80 -6.47 5.76
N ARG A 86 1.90 -6.52 6.74
CA ARG A 86 1.04 -7.67 7.05
C ARG A 86 0.17 -8.06 5.85
N THR A 87 -0.31 -7.07 5.09
CA THR A 87 -1.17 -7.26 3.92
C THR A 87 -0.42 -7.82 2.70
N GLY A 88 0.85 -7.41 2.51
CA GLY A 88 1.63 -7.82 1.34
C GLY A 88 2.14 -9.26 1.39
N ARG A 89 2.43 -9.80 2.59
CA ARG A 89 2.94 -11.16 2.77
C ARG A 89 2.04 -12.27 2.18
N PRO A 90 0.73 -12.34 2.49
CA PRO A 90 -0.13 -13.38 1.93
C PRO A 90 -0.27 -13.25 0.41
N ILE A 91 -0.30 -12.02 -0.12
CA ILE A 91 -0.33 -11.77 -1.57
C ILE A 91 0.97 -12.29 -2.21
N LEU A 92 2.13 -11.96 -1.64
CA LEU A 92 3.42 -12.46 -2.12
C LEU A 92 3.50 -13.98 -2.08
N GLN A 93 2.99 -14.63 -1.04
CA GLN A 93 2.94 -16.09 -0.95
C GLN A 93 2.05 -16.69 -2.04
N ARG A 94 0.89 -16.09 -2.34
CA ARG A 94 0.01 -16.52 -3.44
C ARG A 94 0.72 -16.36 -4.79
N LEU A 95 1.37 -15.22 -5.03
CA LEU A 95 2.14 -14.96 -6.25
C LEU A 95 3.30 -15.95 -6.42
N GLN A 96 4.01 -16.28 -5.34
CA GLN A 96 5.10 -17.25 -5.37
C GLN A 96 4.62 -18.65 -5.75
N ARG A 97 3.45 -19.09 -5.26
CA ARG A 97 2.85 -20.39 -5.65
C ARG A 97 2.55 -20.44 -7.16
N VAL A 98 2.06 -19.34 -7.73
CA VAL A 98 1.81 -19.25 -9.18
C VAL A 98 3.12 -19.28 -9.96
N LYS A 99 4.15 -18.56 -9.49
CA LYS A 99 5.47 -18.51 -10.14
C LYS A 99 6.26 -19.82 -10.08
N GLN A 100 6.13 -20.60 -9.01
CA GLN A 100 6.89 -21.85 -8.83
C GLN A 100 6.55 -22.93 -9.88
N ASN A 101 5.37 -22.85 -10.50
CA ASN A 101 4.90 -23.87 -11.44
C ASN A 101 5.40 -23.69 -12.89
N ARG A 102 6.17 -22.64 -13.19
CA ARG A 102 6.73 -22.44 -14.54
C ARG A 102 8.19 -22.02 -14.43
N LYS A 103 9.12 -22.93 -14.75
CA LYS A 103 10.51 -22.54 -15.00
C LYS A 103 10.60 -22.12 -16.45
N ILE A 104 10.97 -20.88 -16.69
CA ILE A 104 11.04 -20.34 -18.05
C ILE A 104 12.47 -20.40 -18.54
N ASP A 105 12.66 -21.04 -19.68
CA ASP A 105 13.94 -21.10 -20.35
C ASP A 105 14.03 -19.97 -21.38
N CYS A 106 15.00 -19.08 -21.18
CA CYS A 106 15.30 -17.98 -22.10
C CYS A 106 16.60 -18.22 -22.87
N SER A 107 17.25 -19.38 -22.73
CA SER A 107 18.59 -19.64 -23.28
C SER A 107 18.66 -19.41 -24.79
N GLN A 108 17.66 -19.89 -25.53
CA GLN A 108 17.60 -19.74 -26.98
C GLN A 108 17.54 -18.26 -27.40
N ILE A 109 16.60 -17.50 -26.83
CA ILE A 109 16.44 -16.06 -27.14
C ILE A 109 17.67 -15.25 -26.73
N VAL A 110 18.29 -15.60 -25.61
CA VAL A 110 19.52 -14.94 -25.16
C VAL A 110 20.66 -15.21 -26.15
N GLU A 111 20.79 -16.43 -26.66
CA GLU A 111 21.84 -16.76 -27.63
C GLU A 111 21.59 -16.09 -28.99
N ASP A 112 20.33 -15.98 -29.42
CA ASP A 112 19.97 -15.25 -30.64
C ASP A 112 20.36 -13.77 -30.51
N ILE A 113 19.98 -13.12 -29.40
CA ILE A 113 20.28 -11.69 -29.16
C ILE A 113 21.79 -11.46 -28.99
N LYS A 114 22.52 -12.43 -28.46
CA LYS A 114 23.97 -12.32 -28.24
C LYS A 114 24.76 -12.26 -29.55
N GLN A 115 24.19 -12.72 -30.66
CA GLN A 115 24.78 -12.57 -31.99
C GLN A 115 24.83 -11.10 -32.43
N ASP A 116 23.84 -10.30 -32.03
CA ASP A 116 23.72 -8.89 -32.39
C ASP A 116 24.24 -7.95 -31.29
N ASP A 117 23.88 -8.20 -30.02
CA ASP A 117 24.25 -7.37 -28.87
C ASP A 117 24.47 -8.21 -27.60
N ILE A 118 25.74 -8.41 -27.27
CA ILE A 118 26.18 -9.15 -26.07
C ILE A 118 25.68 -8.50 -24.78
N ARG A 119 25.63 -7.16 -24.70
CA ARG A 119 25.23 -6.43 -23.50
C ARG A 119 23.73 -6.54 -23.27
N LEU A 120 22.94 -6.47 -24.34
CA LEU A 120 21.50 -6.71 -24.28
C LEU A 120 21.22 -8.15 -23.85
N ALA A 121 21.91 -9.14 -24.42
CA ALA A 121 21.78 -10.55 -24.05
C ALA A 121 22.06 -10.79 -22.56
N GLN A 122 23.13 -10.20 -22.01
CA GLN A 122 23.43 -10.27 -20.58
C GLN A 122 22.32 -9.66 -19.71
N THR A 123 21.77 -8.52 -20.14
CA THR A 123 20.66 -7.85 -19.43
C THR A 123 19.42 -8.74 -19.41
N ILE A 124 19.06 -9.31 -20.56
CA ILE A 124 17.91 -10.21 -20.71
C ILE A 124 18.10 -11.49 -19.89
N GLN A 125 19.29 -12.08 -19.91
CA GLN A 125 19.61 -13.25 -19.10
C GLN A 125 19.40 -12.98 -17.60
N ILE A 126 19.86 -11.83 -17.11
CA ILE A 126 19.64 -11.41 -15.71
C ILE A 126 18.16 -11.22 -15.44
N LEU A 127 17.42 -10.56 -16.34
CA LEU A 127 15.98 -10.33 -16.20
C LEU A 127 15.20 -11.64 -16.15
N CYS A 128 15.45 -12.59 -17.04
CA CYS A 128 14.83 -13.91 -17.02
C CYS A 128 15.11 -14.64 -15.69
N ASN A 129 16.37 -14.66 -15.25
CA ASN A 129 16.76 -15.32 -14.00
C ASN A 129 16.12 -14.69 -12.76
N ARG A 130 15.88 -13.37 -12.77
CA ARG A 130 15.31 -12.64 -11.62
C ARG A 130 13.78 -12.63 -11.60
N THR A 131 13.15 -12.48 -12.76
CA THR A 131 11.70 -12.31 -12.87
C THR A 131 10.96 -13.63 -13.03
N ASN A 132 11.64 -14.63 -13.61
CA ASN A 132 11.08 -15.89 -14.08
C ASN A 132 9.89 -15.64 -15.04
N LEU A 133 10.06 -14.66 -15.94
CA LEU A 133 9.12 -14.29 -17.00
C LEU A 133 9.72 -14.60 -18.38
N PRO A 134 8.91 -14.96 -19.38
CA PRO A 134 9.40 -15.23 -20.71
C PRO A 134 9.71 -13.92 -21.42
N VAL A 135 10.81 -13.93 -22.15
CA VAL A 135 11.06 -12.93 -23.19
C VAL A 135 10.42 -13.49 -24.44
N VAL A 136 9.64 -12.68 -25.14
CA VAL A 136 8.94 -13.11 -26.35
C VAL A 136 9.23 -12.06 -27.42
N PRO A 137 9.67 -12.47 -28.62
CA PRO A 137 9.77 -11.53 -29.73
C PRO A 137 8.37 -10.97 -30.01
N ASN A 138 8.26 -9.64 -30.09
CA ASN A 138 7.02 -8.99 -30.47
C ASN A 138 7.23 -8.27 -31.80
N GLU A 139 6.49 -8.71 -32.81
CA GLU A 139 6.57 -8.15 -34.16
C GLU A 139 5.67 -6.92 -34.34
N GLN A 140 4.65 -6.77 -33.49
CA GLN A 140 3.67 -5.70 -33.61
C GLN A 140 3.63 -4.89 -32.32
N VAL A 141 4.39 -3.79 -32.32
CA VAL A 141 4.43 -2.83 -31.22
C VAL A 141 4.05 -1.46 -31.76
N THR A 142 2.95 -0.92 -31.24
CA THR A 142 2.56 0.48 -31.49
C THR A 142 2.98 1.32 -30.30
N TYR A 143 3.82 2.33 -30.54
CA TYR A 143 4.19 3.31 -29.53
C TYR A 143 3.22 4.50 -29.56
N TYR A 144 2.58 4.77 -28.42
CA TYR A 144 1.72 5.94 -28.26
C TYR A 144 2.45 7.01 -27.43
N PRO A 145 2.77 8.19 -28.00
CA PRO A 145 3.41 9.27 -27.24
C PRO A 145 2.44 9.94 -26.26
N LEU A 146 1.13 9.81 -26.49
CA LEU A 146 0.07 10.39 -25.67
C LEU A 146 -1.02 9.33 -25.43
N GLY A 147 -1.59 9.34 -24.22
CA GLY A 147 -2.69 8.44 -23.84
C GLY A 147 -3.94 8.65 -24.70
N ASP A 148 -4.20 9.88 -25.14
CA ASP A 148 -5.33 10.21 -26.01
C ASP A 148 -5.26 9.49 -27.36
N ASN A 149 -4.05 9.16 -27.84
CA ASN A 149 -3.86 8.42 -29.08
C ASN A 149 -4.08 6.91 -28.88
N MET A 150 -3.76 6.38 -27.68
CA MET A 150 -3.98 4.97 -27.33
C MET A 150 -5.45 4.69 -27.02
N TYR A 151 -6.17 5.68 -26.50
CA TYR A 151 -7.52 5.51 -25.96
C TYR A 151 -8.53 4.94 -26.96
N PRO A 152 -8.62 5.41 -28.23
CA PRO A 152 -9.51 4.81 -29.22
C PRO A 152 -9.23 3.33 -29.48
N ASP A 153 -7.96 2.96 -29.59
CA ASP A 153 -7.54 1.58 -29.87
C ASP A 153 -7.84 0.67 -28.68
N MET A 154 -7.59 1.14 -27.45
CA MET A 154 -7.97 0.43 -26.23
C MET A 154 -9.49 0.19 -26.15
N ILE A 155 -10.31 1.18 -26.53
CA ILE A 155 -11.77 1.02 -26.55
C ILE A 155 -12.19 -0.02 -27.60
N ALA A 156 -11.54 -0.05 -28.77
CA ALA A 156 -11.78 -1.08 -29.78
C ALA A 156 -11.41 -2.48 -29.29
N ASP A 157 -10.27 -2.63 -28.61
CA ASP A 157 -9.81 -3.90 -28.02
C ASP A 157 -10.77 -4.39 -26.91
N LEU A 158 -11.22 -3.49 -26.04
CA LEU A 158 -12.21 -3.84 -25.01
C LEU A 158 -13.53 -4.31 -25.63
N ARG A 159 -13.97 -3.71 -26.73
CA ARG A 159 -15.19 -4.11 -27.46
C ARG A 159 -15.03 -5.40 -28.25
N SER A 160 -13.83 -5.75 -28.70
CA SER A 160 -13.58 -6.97 -29.47
C SER A 160 -13.34 -8.20 -28.60
N ALA A 161 -13.00 -8.01 -27.31
CA ALA A 161 -12.75 -9.11 -26.38
C ALA A 161 -13.93 -10.10 -26.25
N THR A 162 -13.59 -11.39 -26.23
CA THR A 162 -14.55 -12.51 -26.21
C THR A 162 -14.39 -13.46 -25.01
N GLU A 163 -13.20 -13.55 -24.41
CA GLU A 163 -12.92 -14.51 -23.33
C GLU A 163 -12.71 -13.83 -21.96
N TYR A 164 -11.80 -12.87 -21.89
CA TYR A 164 -11.44 -12.18 -20.65
C TYR A 164 -11.03 -10.73 -20.89
N ILE A 165 -11.28 -9.89 -19.89
CA ILE A 165 -10.79 -8.51 -19.82
C ILE A 165 -10.24 -8.26 -18.42
N TYR A 166 -8.94 -8.05 -18.32
CA TYR A 166 -8.29 -7.70 -17.06
C TYR A 166 -7.71 -6.30 -17.13
N VAL A 167 -8.15 -5.45 -16.21
CA VAL A 167 -7.79 -4.04 -16.19
C VAL A 167 -7.21 -3.71 -14.82
N GLU A 168 -6.03 -3.09 -14.82
CA GLU A 168 -5.34 -2.62 -13.62
C GLU A 168 -5.03 -1.12 -13.76
N TYR A 169 -5.53 -0.30 -12.85
CA TYR A 169 -5.27 1.15 -12.82
C TYR A 169 -4.80 1.63 -11.46
N PHE A 170 -3.82 2.53 -11.47
CA PHE A 170 -3.34 3.15 -10.22
C PHE A 170 -4.36 4.13 -9.65
N ILE A 171 -5.03 4.95 -10.47
CA ILE A 171 -6.10 5.85 -10.03
C ILE A 171 -7.26 5.72 -11.01
N VAL A 172 -8.48 5.55 -10.47
CA VAL A 172 -9.72 5.63 -11.24
C VAL A 172 -10.52 6.85 -10.79
N ALA A 173 -11.17 7.51 -11.74
CA ALA A 173 -11.95 8.72 -11.49
C ALA A 173 -13.11 8.79 -12.46
N HIS A 174 -14.28 9.23 -11.98
CA HIS A 174 -15.40 9.51 -12.87
C HIS A 174 -15.03 10.53 -13.95
N GLY A 175 -15.58 10.33 -15.14
CA GLY A 175 -15.28 11.14 -16.31
C GLY A 175 -15.31 10.30 -17.58
N LYS A 176 -15.20 11.00 -18.71
CA LYS A 176 -15.37 10.43 -20.05
C LYS A 176 -14.57 9.15 -20.29
N MET A 177 -13.34 9.09 -19.79
CA MET A 177 -12.47 7.92 -19.99
C MET A 177 -12.96 6.71 -19.21
N TRP A 178 -13.11 6.84 -17.89
CA TRP A 178 -13.44 5.71 -17.02
C TRP A 178 -14.87 5.26 -17.18
N ASP A 179 -15.83 6.19 -17.28
CA ASP A 179 -17.24 5.85 -17.34
C ASP A 179 -17.60 5.07 -18.62
N SER A 180 -16.95 5.38 -19.75
CA SER A 180 -17.14 4.61 -20.99
C SER A 180 -16.44 3.26 -20.97
N ILE A 181 -15.30 3.13 -20.28
CA ILE A 181 -14.67 1.82 -20.02
C ILE A 181 -15.64 0.97 -19.20
N VAL A 182 -16.17 1.51 -18.09
CA VAL A 182 -17.14 0.81 -17.22
C VAL A 182 -18.36 0.34 -18.00
N GLU A 183 -18.90 1.16 -18.90
CA GLU A 183 -20.02 0.76 -19.77
C GLU A 183 -19.68 -0.46 -20.64
N ILE A 184 -18.51 -0.46 -21.29
CA ILE A 184 -18.06 -1.59 -22.11
C ILE A 184 -17.81 -2.83 -21.25
N LEU A 185 -17.19 -2.66 -20.09
CA LEU A 185 -16.92 -3.75 -19.15
C LEU A 185 -18.22 -4.41 -18.68
N ALA A 186 -19.25 -3.61 -18.36
CA ALA A 186 -20.56 -4.12 -17.97
C ALA A 186 -21.25 -4.87 -19.12
N GLU A 187 -21.20 -4.32 -20.34
CA GLU A 187 -21.73 -4.98 -21.55
C GLU A 187 -21.06 -6.34 -21.78
N LYS A 188 -19.72 -6.40 -21.62
CA LYS A 188 -18.92 -7.61 -21.82
C LYS A 188 -19.14 -8.64 -20.72
N ALA A 189 -19.26 -8.22 -19.48
CA ALA A 189 -19.61 -9.10 -18.37
C ALA A 189 -20.99 -9.74 -18.61
N ALA A 190 -21.98 -8.97 -19.08
CA ALA A 190 -23.31 -9.49 -19.45
C ALA A 190 -23.28 -10.48 -20.63
N GLN A 191 -22.30 -10.35 -21.54
CA GLN A 191 -22.03 -11.30 -22.63
C GLN A 191 -21.30 -12.57 -22.17
N GLY A 192 -20.90 -12.67 -20.89
CA GLY A 192 -20.21 -13.83 -20.32
C GLY A 192 -18.69 -13.78 -20.36
N VAL A 193 -18.10 -12.63 -20.71
CA VAL A 193 -16.64 -12.41 -20.67
C VAL A 193 -16.15 -12.32 -19.21
N ASP A 194 -15.02 -12.94 -18.87
CA ASP A 194 -14.42 -12.83 -17.52
C ASP A 194 -13.78 -11.45 -17.33
N VAL A 195 -14.54 -10.54 -16.74
CA VAL A 195 -14.10 -9.15 -16.49
C VAL A 195 -13.58 -9.00 -15.07
N ARG A 196 -12.34 -8.53 -14.93
CA ARG A 196 -11.73 -8.23 -13.63
C ARG A 196 -11.08 -6.86 -13.62
N VAL A 197 -11.48 -6.06 -12.65
CA VAL A 197 -10.94 -4.71 -12.43
C VAL A 197 -10.16 -4.70 -11.12
N LEU A 198 -8.91 -4.25 -11.20
CA LEU A 198 -8.05 -3.98 -10.06
C LEU A 198 -7.71 -2.49 -10.04
N TYR A 199 -7.89 -1.83 -8.91
CA TYR A 199 -7.52 -0.42 -8.75
C TYR A 199 -6.99 -0.14 -7.34
N ASP A 200 -6.26 0.96 -7.16
CA ASP A 200 -5.79 1.42 -5.84
C ASP A 200 -6.94 2.08 -5.05
N ASP A 201 -7.38 1.43 -3.97
CA ASP A 201 -8.43 1.94 -3.08
C ASP A 201 -8.01 3.22 -2.36
N LEU A 202 -6.76 3.29 -1.88
CA LEU A 202 -6.27 4.49 -1.17
C LEU A 202 -5.99 5.63 -2.14
N GLY A 203 -5.38 5.31 -3.29
CA GLY A 203 -5.08 6.28 -4.34
C GLY A 203 -6.34 6.90 -4.96
N SER A 204 -7.45 6.15 -5.00
CA SER A 204 -8.71 6.59 -5.63
C SER A 204 -9.77 7.09 -4.64
N ILE A 205 -9.47 7.19 -3.34
CA ILE A 205 -10.49 7.49 -2.31
C ILE A 205 -11.23 8.82 -2.53
N SER A 206 -10.58 9.80 -3.16
CA SER A 206 -11.14 11.12 -3.47
C SER A 206 -11.89 11.17 -4.81
N THR A 207 -11.67 10.19 -5.68
CA THR A 207 -12.14 10.20 -7.09
C THR A 207 -13.10 9.07 -7.42
N TYR A 208 -13.12 8.00 -6.62
CA TYR A 208 -13.94 6.82 -6.83
C TYR A 208 -14.32 6.19 -5.49
N SER A 209 -15.61 6.21 -5.16
CA SER A 209 -16.07 5.81 -3.83
C SER A 209 -16.27 4.29 -3.72
N LYS A 210 -16.35 3.80 -2.48
CA LYS A 210 -16.76 2.42 -2.20
C LYS A 210 -18.13 2.05 -2.75
N LYS A 211 -19.02 3.04 -2.94
CA LYS A 211 -20.34 2.81 -3.57
C LYS A 211 -20.19 2.54 -5.06
N ASP A 212 -19.29 3.25 -5.73
CA ASP A 212 -19.04 3.10 -7.16
C ASP A 212 -18.40 1.73 -7.45
N ALA A 213 -17.44 1.32 -6.62
CA ALA A 213 -16.85 -0.02 -6.67
C ALA A 213 -17.89 -1.13 -6.43
N LYS A 214 -18.83 -0.92 -5.49
CA LYS A 214 -19.92 -1.86 -5.24
C LYS A 214 -20.86 -1.94 -6.45
N LYS A 215 -21.22 -0.80 -7.05
CA LYS A 215 -22.06 -0.73 -8.24
C LYS A 215 -21.41 -1.49 -9.41
N LEU A 216 -20.12 -1.30 -9.64
CA LEU A 216 -19.37 -2.00 -10.69
C LEU A 216 -19.38 -3.52 -10.50
N ARG A 217 -19.41 -4.00 -9.25
CA ARG A 217 -19.46 -5.44 -8.94
C ARG A 217 -20.87 -6.05 -9.13
N GLU A 218 -21.90 -5.22 -9.10
CA GLU A 218 -23.31 -5.63 -9.24
C GLU A 218 -23.81 -5.56 -10.68
N MET A 219 -23.03 -4.93 -11.58
CA MET A 219 -23.23 -4.95 -13.03
C MET A 219 -22.82 -6.29 -13.62
#